data_AF-X1IGB3-F1
#
_entry.id   AF-X1IGB3-F1
#
_cell.length_a   1.000
_cell.length_b   1.000
_cell.length_c   1.000
_cell.angle_alpha   90.00
_cell.angle_beta   90.00
_cell.angle_gamma   90.00
#
_symmetry.space_group_name_H-M   'P 1'
#
loop_
_entity.id
_entity.type
_entity.pdbx_description
1 polymer ?
#
loop_
_entity_poly.entity_id
_entity_poly.type
_entity_poly.pdbx_seq_one_letter_code
_entity_poly.pdbx_strand_id
1 'polypeptide(L)'
;DFVFAHNGVLYYTDEFENEWTIETDSFWMLYWIQKEYERLGDVIEAIRAGVSHVSGVYACWLHKRAEKTTYLFRIKNPIMETHYWRGEGMAVFGSDWLSIVDSFGVPSLARRFRFFIPDIKPLRPRTIYKLRRGMLEEDGTFEPRSQRLIDRMDFERRQGHLHRYHVPIVSGRGLKIEHTG
;
A
#
# COMPACT_ATOMS: atom_id res chain seq x y z
N ASP A 1 5.43 -0.60 -14.57
CA ASP A 1 6.05 -1.69 -13.78
C ASP A 1 5.50 -1.79 -12.35
N PHE A 2 4.95 -0.70 -11.82
CA PHE A 2 4.25 -0.71 -10.54
C PHE A 2 2.87 -1.36 -10.63
N VAL A 3 2.48 -2.05 -9.57
CA VAL A 3 1.11 -2.46 -9.26
C VAL A 3 0.71 -1.77 -7.97
N PHE A 4 -0.48 -1.18 -7.95
CA PHE A 4 -0.90 -0.32 -6.85
C PHE A 4 -2.25 -0.75 -6.31
N ALA A 5 -2.37 -0.67 -4.99
CA ALA A 5 -3.58 -0.83 -4.23
C ALA A 5 -3.62 0.25 -3.15
N HIS A 6 -4.80 0.75 -2.81
CA HIS A 6 -4.95 1.59 -1.63
C HIS A 6 -6.33 1.43 -1.01
N ASN A 7 -6.41 1.79 0.26
CA ASN A 7 -7.63 2.01 0.99
C ASN A 7 -7.74 3.48 1.36
N GLY A 8 -8.94 4.03 1.26
CA GLY A 8 -9.21 5.43 1.56
C GLY A 8 -9.47 6.28 0.34
N VAL A 9 -9.36 7.59 0.56
CA VAL A 9 -9.68 8.60 -0.45
C VAL A 9 -8.43 9.42 -0.72
N LEU A 10 -8.09 9.53 -1.99
CA LEU A 10 -7.05 10.40 -2.52
C LEU A 10 -7.73 11.60 -3.21
N TYR A 11 -7.17 12.79 -3.06
CA TYR A 11 -7.67 14.01 -3.67
C TYR A 11 -6.68 14.57 -4.69
N TYR A 12 -7.19 15.07 -5.81
CA TYR A 12 -6.41 15.80 -6.80
C TYR A 12 -5.91 17.10 -6.22
N THR A 13 -4.61 17.36 -6.32
CA THR A 13 -4.07 18.64 -5.86
C THR A 13 -3.19 19.34 -6.87
N ASP A 14 -2.46 18.59 -7.68
CA ASP A 14 -1.69 19.12 -8.81
C ASP A 14 -2.32 18.73 -10.14
N GLU A 15 -2.11 19.58 -11.15
CA GLU A 15 -2.58 19.34 -12.52
C GLU A 15 -1.88 18.11 -13.11
N PHE A 16 -2.66 17.25 -13.77
CA PHE A 16 -2.13 16.08 -14.46
C PHE A 16 -2.99 15.76 -15.68
N GLU A 17 -2.39 15.12 -16.68
CA GLU A 17 -3.09 14.66 -17.89
C GLU A 17 -3.49 13.19 -17.71
N ASN A 18 -4.80 12.92 -17.68
CA ASN A 18 -5.34 11.56 -17.62
C ASN A 18 -5.66 11.03 -19.01
N GLU A 19 -4.63 10.77 -19.81
CA GLU A 19 -4.78 10.21 -21.17
C GLU A 19 -5.45 8.84 -21.18
N TRP A 20 -5.38 8.11 -20.06
CA TRP A 20 -5.87 6.75 -19.92
C TRP A 20 -7.36 6.66 -19.55
N THR A 21 -8.02 7.79 -19.30
CA THR A 21 -9.44 7.84 -18.89
C THR A 21 -9.75 6.99 -17.65
N ILE A 22 -8.75 6.79 -16.76
CA ILE A 22 -8.93 5.97 -15.57
C ILE A 22 -9.61 6.82 -14.49
N GLU A 23 -10.83 6.44 -14.11
CA GLU A 23 -11.68 7.16 -13.15
C GLU A 23 -11.56 6.56 -11.73
N THR A 24 -10.34 6.32 -11.24
CA THR A 24 -10.12 5.85 -9.87
C THR A 24 -9.13 6.74 -9.15
N ASP A 25 -9.39 7.07 -7.89
CA ASP A 25 -8.49 7.89 -7.08
C ASP A 25 -7.13 7.25 -6.81
N SER A 26 -7.11 5.92 -6.83
CA SER A 26 -5.90 5.09 -6.84
C SER A 26 -4.89 5.48 -7.91
N PHE A 27 -5.39 5.84 -9.09
CA PHE A 27 -4.55 6.08 -10.25
C PHE A 27 -3.65 7.29 -10.06
N TRP A 28 -4.06 8.29 -9.29
CA TRP A 28 -3.34 9.56 -9.20
C TRP A 28 -2.08 9.45 -8.35
N MET A 29 -2.16 8.73 -7.23
CA MET A 29 -0.97 8.39 -6.45
C MET A 29 0.00 7.56 -7.28
N LEU A 30 -0.50 6.56 -8.02
CA LEU A 30 0.33 5.74 -8.90
C LEU A 30 0.99 6.56 -10.01
N TYR A 31 0.25 7.47 -10.64
CA TYR A 31 0.74 8.35 -11.70
C TYR A 31 1.93 9.19 -11.21
N TRP A 32 1.77 9.89 -10.08
CA TRP A 32 2.82 10.75 -9.55
C TRP A 32 4.05 9.96 -9.09
N ILE A 33 3.86 8.81 -8.43
CA ILE A 33 4.97 7.93 -8.07
C ILE A 33 5.71 7.45 -9.33
N GLN A 34 4.99 7.08 -10.39
CA GLN A 34 5.62 6.64 -11.64
C GLN A 34 6.43 7.78 -12.29
N LYS A 35 5.88 9.01 -12.35
CA LYS A 35 6.58 10.18 -12.90
C LYS A 35 7.83 10.53 -12.10
N GLU A 36 7.74 10.52 -10.78
CA GLU A 36 8.89 10.79 -9.91
C GLU A 36 9.93 9.67 -9.99
N TYR A 37 9.51 8.42 -10.15
CA TYR A 37 10.42 7.29 -10.36
C TYR A 37 11.18 7.41 -11.70
N GLU A 38 10.52 7.83 -12.78
CA GLU A 38 11.17 8.09 -14.07
C GLU A 38 12.26 9.17 -13.96
N ARG A 39 12.05 10.15 -13.08
CA ARG A 39 13.00 11.24 -12.81
C ARG A 39 14.15 10.84 -11.87
N LEU A 40 13.84 10.08 -10.83
CA LEU A 40 14.74 9.82 -9.70
C LEU A 40 15.44 8.46 -9.76
N GLY A 41 14.81 7.46 -10.38
CA GLY A 41 15.30 6.08 -10.45
C GLY A 41 15.20 5.28 -9.14
N ASP A 42 14.74 5.88 -8.04
CA ASP A 42 14.59 5.24 -6.73
C ASP A 42 13.13 5.21 -6.28
N VAL A 43 12.66 4.05 -5.80
CA VAL A 43 11.24 3.85 -5.44
C VAL A 43 10.87 4.59 -4.15
N ILE A 44 11.77 4.66 -3.16
CA ILE A 44 11.50 5.33 -1.89
C ILE A 44 11.42 6.84 -2.11
N GLU A 45 12.37 7.40 -2.85
CA GLU A 45 12.35 8.82 -3.21
C GLU A 45 11.15 9.17 -4.10
N ALA A 46 10.77 8.26 -5.02
CA ALA A 46 9.57 8.43 -5.82
C ALA A 46 8.28 8.40 -4.98
N ILE A 47 8.20 7.56 -3.94
CA ILE A 47 7.08 7.59 -2.99
C ILE A 47 7.07 8.93 -2.24
N ARG A 48 8.22 9.38 -1.71
CA ARG A 48 8.34 10.65 -0.97
C ARG A 48 7.92 11.86 -1.80
N ALA A 49 8.34 11.92 -3.06
CA ALA A 49 7.93 12.98 -3.96
C ALA A 49 6.46 12.82 -4.40
N GLY A 50 6.05 11.61 -4.77
CA GLY A 50 4.70 11.30 -5.26
C GLY A 50 3.59 11.67 -4.26
N VAL A 51 3.78 11.36 -2.97
CA VAL A 51 2.81 11.70 -1.92
C VAL A 51 2.65 13.21 -1.67
N SER A 52 3.56 14.04 -2.18
CA SER A 52 3.45 15.51 -2.08
C SER A 52 2.49 16.13 -3.10
N HIS A 53 2.14 15.37 -4.15
CA HIS A 53 1.21 15.78 -5.21
C HIS A 53 -0.25 15.38 -4.94
N VAL A 54 -0.50 14.67 -3.85
CA VAL A 54 -1.80 14.10 -3.52
C VAL A 54 -2.11 14.36 -2.05
N SER A 55 -3.31 14.85 -1.75
CA SER A 55 -3.80 14.94 -0.38
C SER A 55 -4.81 13.83 -0.09
N GLY A 56 -5.11 13.58 1.19
CA GLY A 56 -6.19 12.67 1.56
C GLY A 56 -5.90 11.80 2.77
N VAL A 57 -6.71 10.75 2.89
CA VAL A 57 -6.65 9.78 3.99
C VAL A 57 -6.53 8.41 3.37
N TYR A 58 -5.32 7.84 3.44
CA TYR A 58 -5.02 6.62 2.72
C TYR A 58 -4.07 5.67 3.46
N ALA A 59 -4.04 4.45 2.94
CA ALA A 59 -3.12 3.35 3.18
C ALA A 59 -2.82 2.71 1.82
N CYS A 60 -1.56 2.59 1.44
CA CYS A 60 -1.16 2.19 0.09
C CYS A 60 -0.22 0.98 0.11
N TRP A 61 -0.36 0.13 -0.92
CA TRP A 61 0.54 -0.95 -1.26
C TRP A 61 1.04 -0.74 -2.69
N LEU A 62 2.35 -0.62 -2.85
CA LEU A 62 3.01 -0.46 -4.13
C LEU A 62 3.93 -1.64 -4.36
N HIS A 63 3.64 -2.47 -5.36
CA HIS A 63 4.50 -3.57 -5.76
C HIS A 63 5.28 -3.23 -7.02
N LYS A 64 6.61 -3.28 -6.93
CA LYS A 64 7.53 -3.09 -8.06
C LYS A 64 7.89 -4.46 -8.62
N ARG A 65 7.33 -4.80 -9.79
CA ARG A 65 7.47 -6.15 -10.35
C ARG A 65 8.93 -6.52 -10.66
N ALA A 66 9.71 -5.59 -11.23
CA ALA A 66 11.12 -5.84 -11.54
C ALA A 66 11.95 -6.19 -10.30
N GLU A 67 11.68 -5.56 -9.16
CA GLU A 67 12.36 -5.80 -7.88
C GLU A 67 11.73 -6.92 -7.05
N LYS A 68 10.57 -7.43 -7.48
CA LYS A 68 9.71 -8.34 -6.72
C LYS A 68 9.48 -7.89 -5.27
N THR A 69 9.40 -6.58 -5.06
CA THR A 69 9.33 -5.97 -3.74
C THR A 69 8.07 -5.15 -3.56
N THR A 70 7.47 -5.24 -2.37
CA THR A 70 6.27 -4.49 -1.99
C THR A 70 6.62 -3.45 -0.95
N TYR A 71 6.10 -2.25 -1.15
CA TYR A 71 6.24 -1.09 -0.29
C TYR A 71 4.87 -0.74 0.31
N LEU A 72 4.85 -0.38 1.60
CA LEU A 72 3.64 0.02 2.31
C LEU A 72 3.82 1.39 2.95
N PHE A 73 2.82 2.24 2.83
CA PHE A 73 2.84 3.58 3.42
C PHE A 73 1.42 4.08 3.69
N ARG A 74 1.22 4.81 4.79
CA ARG A 74 -0.10 5.30 5.22
C ARG A 74 -0.04 6.66 5.89
N ILE A 75 -1.17 7.38 5.87
CA ILE A 75 -1.38 8.58 6.70
C ILE A 75 -2.29 8.26 7.87
N LYS A 76 -3.51 7.79 7.60
CA LYS A 76 -4.58 7.68 8.61
C LYS A 76 -5.30 6.35 8.55
N ASN A 77 -5.53 5.77 7.37
CA ASN A 77 -6.19 4.47 7.32
C ASN A 77 -5.31 3.38 7.92
N PRO A 78 -5.89 2.47 8.73
CA PRO A 78 -5.14 1.42 9.39
C PRO A 78 -4.54 0.47 8.35
N ILE A 79 -3.29 0.08 8.61
CA ILE A 79 -2.68 -1.11 8.04
C ILE A 79 -2.22 -1.92 9.24
N MET A 80 -2.66 -3.16 9.29
CA MET A 80 -2.22 -4.16 10.25
C MET A 80 -1.32 -5.14 9.52
N GLU A 81 -0.24 -5.56 10.18
CA GLU A 81 0.56 -6.68 9.72
C GLU A 81 0.56 -7.81 10.76
N THR A 82 0.82 -9.01 10.28
CA THR A 82 1.21 -10.15 11.11
C THR A 82 2.22 -11.02 10.37
N HIS A 83 3.07 -11.72 11.14
CA HIS A 83 4.12 -12.56 10.60
C HIS A 83 3.88 -14.02 10.94
N TYR A 84 4.12 -14.88 9.96
CA TYR A 84 4.13 -16.32 10.16
C TYR A 84 5.50 -16.90 9.81
N TRP A 85 5.92 -17.88 10.60
CA TRP A 85 7.15 -18.63 10.36
C TRP A 85 6.83 -20.10 10.14
N ARG A 86 7.14 -20.62 8.95
CA ARG A 86 7.11 -22.07 8.68
C ARG A 86 8.15 -22.46 7.61
N GLY A 87 9.42 -22.21 7.91
CA GLY A 87 10.54 -22.45 7.00
C GLY A 87 10.80 -21.32 6.00
N GLU A 88 9.84 -20.42 5.80
CA GLU A 88 9.98 -19.15 5.10
C GLU A 88 9.23 -18.07 5.91
N GLY A 89 9.79 -16.86 5.98
CA GLY A 89 9.09 -15.72 6.56
C GLY A 89 7.98 -15.25 5.63
N MET A 90 6.77 -15.07 6.16
CA MET A 90 5.66 -14.49 5.41
C MET A 90 5.01 -13.37 6.24
N ALA A 91 4.95 -12.17 5.66
CA ALA A 91 4.15 -11.08 6.20
C ALA A 91 2.80 -11.08 5.51
N VAL A 92 1.73 -10.99 6.30
CA VAL A 92 0.37 -10.74 5.82
C VAL A 92 -0.03 -9.38 6.33
N PHE A 93 -0.63 -8.56 5.47
CA PHE A 93 -1.11 -7.24 5.82
C PHE A 93 -2.51 -7.02 5.28
N GLY A 94 -3.30 -6.26 6.04
CA GLY A 94 -4.68 -5.92 5.72
C GLY A 94 -5.12 -4.61 6.38
N SER A 95 -6.31 -4.13 6.01
CA SER A 95 -6.91 -2.93 6.64
C SER A 95 -7.26 -3.15 8.11
N ASP A 96 -7.62 -4.38 8.44
CA ASP A 96 -8.14 -4.77 9.74
C ASP A 96 -7.90 -6.25 10.00
N TRP A 97 -8.12 -6.65 11.25
CA TRP A 97 -7.99 -8.02 11.73
C TRP A 97 -8.86 -9.01 10.93
N LEU A 98 -10.11 -8.66 10.63
CA LEU A 98 -11.03 -9.57 9.94
C LEU A 98 -10.56 -9.84 8.52
N SER A 99 -10.08 -8.82 7.82
CA SER A 99 -9.48 -8.96 6.48
C SER A 99 -8.26 -9.87 6.48
N ILE A 100 -7.44 -9.81 7.53
CA ILE A 100 -6.30 -10.74 7.71
C ILE A 100 -6.84 -12.15 7.97
N VAL A 101 -7.85 -12.32 8.82
CA VAL A 101 -8.46 -13.62 9.09
C VAL A 101 -9.10 -14.25 7.85
N ASP A 102 -9.86 -13.46 7.09
CA ASP A 102 -10.55 -13.87 5.87
C ASP A 102 -9.57 -14.35 4.81
N SER A 103 -8.37 -13.77 4.76
CA SER A 103 -7.29 -14.26 3.88
C SER A 103 -6.94 -15.72 4.16
N PHE A 104 -7.14 -16.22 5.39
CA PHE A 104 -6.92 -17.62 5.73
C PHE A 104 -8.10 -18.54 5.39
N GLY A 105 -9.28 -18.00 5.06
CA GLY A 105 -10.41 -18.75 4.51
C GLY A 105 -10.08 -19.39 3.15
N VAL A 106 -8.99 -18.98 2.50
CA VAL A 106 -8.43 -19.63 1.32
C VAL A 106 -7.82 -21.00 1.72
N PRO A 107 -8.35 -22.14 1.23
CA PRO A 107 -8.01 -23.48 1.74
C PRO A 107 -6.51 -23.85 1.71
N SER A 108 -5.73 -23.20 0.85
CA SER A 108 -4.28 -23.41 0.74
C SER A 108 -3.48 -22.70 1.84
N LEU A 109 -4.00 -21.60 2.40
CA LEU A 109 -3.39 -20.87 3.53
C LEU A 109 -3.77 -21.54 4.86
N ALA A 110 -5.04 -21.93 5.04
CA ALA A 110 -5.50 -22.63 6.25
C ALA A 110 -4.70 -23.91 6.57
N ARG A 111 -4.37 -24.72 5.56
CA ARG A 111 -3.55 -25.95 5.75
C ARG A 111 -2.07 -25.65 6.07
N ARG A 112 -1.61 -24.44 5.78
CA ARG A 112 -0.18 -24.07 5.83
C ARG A 112 0.22 -23.39 7.14
N PHE A 113 -0.68 -22.86 7.95
CA PHE A 113 -0.33 -22.13 9.18
C PHE A 113 -0.98 -22.75 10.42
N ARG A 114 -0.20 -22.96 11.49
CA ARG A 114 -0.74 -23.29 12.82
C ARG A 114 -1.14 -21.98 13.48
N PHE A 115 -2.44 -21.81 13.71
CA PHE A 115 -3.02 -20.59 14.25
C PHE A 115 -2.78 -20.51 15.76
N PHE A 116 -1.72 -19.83 16.17
CA PHE A 116 -1.69 -19.15 17.47
C PHE A 116 -2.16 -17.71 17.23
N ILE A 117 -2.74 -17.08 18.26
CA ILE A 117 -3.23 -15.70 18.21
C ILE A 117 -2.15 -14.82 17.53
N PRO A 118 -2.42 -14.24 16.35
CA PRO A 118 -1.40 -13.52 15.62
C PRO A 118 -1.00 -12.25 16.38
N ASP A 119 0.31 -12.01 16.43
CA ASP A 119 0.87 -10.74 16.87
C ASP A 119 0.57 -9.70 15.79
N ILE A 120 -0.47 -8.89 16.01
CA ILE A 120 -0.93 -7.87 15.06
C ILE A 120 -0.26 -6.55 15.40
N LYS A 121 0.49 -6.01 14.45
CA LYS A 121 1.18 -4.73 14.63
C LYS A 121 0.58 -3.67 13.71
N PRO A 122 0.08 -2.54 14.26
CA PRO A 122 -0.32 -1.41 13.44
C PRO A 122 0.93 -0.72 12.89
N LEU A 123 0.96 -0.48 11.57
CA LEU A 123 2.04 0.29 10.96
C LEU A 123 1.96 1.76 11.36
N ARG A 124 3.11 2.41 11.56
CA ARG A 124 3.15 3.83 11.90
C ARG A 124 2.73 4.70 10.71
N PRO A 125 1.97 5.78 10.95
CA PRO A 125 1.69 6.75 9.90
C PRO A 125 2.98 7.45 9.44
N ARG A 126 2.99 7.97 8.20
CA ARG A 126 4.10 8.73 7.61
C ARG A 126 5.42 7.97 7.52
N THR A 127 5.35 6.65 7.55
CA THR A 127 6.48 5.73 7.45
C THR A 127 6.31 4.89 6.20
N ILE A 128 7.41 4.66 5.49
CA ILE A 128 7.52 3.77 4.34
C ILE A 128 8.14 2.47 4.84
N TYR A 129 7.41 1.37 4.67
CA TYR A 129 7.86 0.03 4.97
C TYR A 129 8.18 -0.69 3.67
N LYS A 130 9.24 -1.49 3.68
CA LYS A 130 9.63 -2.36 2.57
C LYS A 130 9.57 -3.81 3.01
N LEU A 131 8.90 -4.65 2.23
CA LEU A 131 8.85 -6.09 2.48
C LEU A 131 10.16 -6.74 2.07
N ARG A 132 10.94 -7.20 3.06
CA ARG A 132 12.20 -7.92 2.86
C ARG A 132 12.15 -9.22 3.63
N ARG A 133 12.45 -10.34 2.94
CA ARG A 133 12.53 -11.68 3.55
C ARG A 133 11.31 -12.06 4.42
N GLY A 134 10.12 -11.60 4.04
CA GLY A 134 8.88 -11.90 4.78
C GLY A 134 8.64 -11.03 6.02
N MET A 135 9.38 -9.94 6.18
CA MET A 135 9.20 -8.96 7.24
C MET A 135 9.08 -7.55 6.65
N LEU A 136 8.30 -6.69 7.29
CA LEU A 136 8.30 -5.28 6.97
C LEU A 136 9.44 -4.59 7.72
N GLU A 137 10.32 -3.96 6.96
CA GLU A 137 11.40 -3.12 7.48
C GLU A 137 11.06 -1.66 7.22
N GLU A 138 11.24 -0.80 8.23
CA GLU A 138 11.14 0.66 8.05
C GLU A 138 12.28 1.12 7.13
N ASP A 139 11.93 1.73 5.99
CA ASP A 139 12.89 2.14 4.95
C ASP A 139 12.81 3.65 4.65
N GLY A 140 12.00 4.39 5.41
CA GLY A 140 11.96 5.85 5.34
C GLY A 140 10.72 6.47 5.95
N THR A 141 10.67 7.79 5.96
CA THR A 141 9.49 8.59 6.28
C THR A 141 9.11 9.49 5.11
N PHE A 142 7.91 10.08 5.17
CA PHE A 142 7.44 11.05 4.18
C PHE A 142 6.54 12.10 4.84
N GLU A 143 6.47 13.29 4.25
CA GLU A 143 5.52 14.32 4.64
C GLU A 143 4.47 14.49 3.55
N PRO A 144 3.20 14.10 3.81
CA PRO A 144 2.15 14.23 2.82
C PRO A 144 1.72 15.68 2.68
N ARG A 145 1.11 16.00 1.53
CA ARG A 145 0.45 17.30 1.36
C ARG A 145 -0.69 17.45 2.36
N SER A 146 -0.73 18.60 3.04
CA SER A 146 -1.84 18.96 3.92
C SER A 146 -3.15 19.01 3.13
N GLN A 147 -4.16 18.28 3.62
CA GLN A 147 -5.51 18.32 3.05
C GLN A 147 -6.15 19.68 3.29
N ARG A 148 -6.47 20.41 2.22
CA ARG A 148 -7.24 21.65 2.33
C ARG A 148 -8.74 21.34 2.23
N LEU A 149 -9.58 22.16 2.86
CA LEU A 149 -11.03 22.00 2.80
C LEU A 149 -11.55 22.01 1.34
N ILE A 150 -10.97 22.87 0.51
CA ILE A 150 -11.28 22.98 -0.91
C ILE A 150 -11.01 21.68 -1.69
N ASP A 151 -9.95 20.94 -1.35
CA ASP A 151 -9.59 19.72 -2.07
C ASP A 151 -10.69 18.65 -1.90
N ARG A 152 -11.26 18.55 -0.70
CA ARG A 152 -12.37 17.63 -0.40
C ARG A 152 -13.67 18.05 -1.10
N MET A 153 -14.02 19.34 -1.03
CA MET A 153 -15.26 19.84 -1.65
C MET A 153 -15.23 19.68 -3.17
N ASP A 154 -14.07 19.93 -3.80
CA ASP A 154 -13.93 19.82 -5.24
C ASP A 154 -13.96 18.35 -5.69
N PHE A 155 -13.38 17.43 -4.91
CA PHE A 155 -13.53 15.99 -5.12
C PHE A 155 -14.98 15.54 -4.98
N GLU A 156 -15.68 15.90 -3.90
CA GLU A 156 -17.08 15.50 -3.69
C GLU A 156 -17.97 15.99 -4.85
N ARG A 157 -17.73 17.22 -5.34
CA ARG A 157 -18.44 17.80 -6.49
C ARG A 157 -18.17 17.06 -7.80
N ARG A 158 -16.90 16.74 -8.09
CA ARG A 158 -16.49 16.21 -9.41
C ARG A 158 -16.54 14.69 -9.48
N GLN A 159 -16.23 14.01 -8.37
CA GLN A 159 -15.91 12.58 -8.32
C GLN A 159 -16.52 11.86 -7.10
N GLY A 160 -17.50 12.45 -6.41
CA GLY A 160 -18.14 11.85 -5.23
C GLY A 160 -18.77 10.47 -5.47
N HIS A 161 -18.99 10.08 -6.74
CA HIS A 161 -19.45 8.74 -7.11
C HIS A 161 -18.37 7.65 -6.90
N LEU A 162 -17.09 8.01 -6.84
CA LEU A 162 -15.95 7.09 -6.68
C LEU A 162 -15.78 6.52 -5.27
N HIS A 163 -16.48 7.06 -4.27
CA HIS A 163 -16.53 6.48 -2.91
C HIS A 163 -17.03 5.03 -2.85
N ARG A 164 -17.53 4.47 -3.97
CA ARG A 164 -18.14 3.14 -4.05
C ARG A 164 -17.16 2.00 -4.34
N TYR A 165 -15.89 2.28 -4.65
CA TYR A 165 -14.94 1.28 -5.18
C TYR A 165 -13.83 0.84 -4.20
N HIS A 166 -14.10 0.79 -2.89
CA HIS A 166 -13.13 0.31 -1.91
C HIS A 166 -13.01 -1.22 -1.91
N VAL A 167 -11.81 -1.77 -2.13
CA VAL A 167 -11.56 -3.22 -2.24
C VAL A 167 -10.40 -3.64 -1.32
N PRO A 168 -10.55 -4.69 -0.49
CA PRO A 168 -9.42 -5.27 0.24
C PRO A 168 -8.49 -6.03 -0.71
N ILE A 169 -7.18 -5.72 -0.67
CA ILE A 169 -6.16 -6.43 -1.46
C ILE A 169 -5.20 -7.17 -0.52
N VAL A 170 -5.11 -8.49 -0.72
CA VAL A 170 -4.13 -9.38 -0.08
C VAL A 170 -2.99 -9.62 -1.07
N SER A 171 -1.75 -9.28 -0.72
CA SER A 171 -0.59 -9.79 -1.49
C SER A 171 0.62 -10.05 -0.60
N GLY A 172 1.31 -11.17 -0.83
CA GLY A 172 2.61 -11.47 -0.24
C GLY A 172 2.94 -12.97 -0.22
N ARG A 173 3.67 -13.47 -1.23
CA ARG A 173 4.44 -14.72 -1.10
C ARG A 173 5.86 -14.32 -0.65
N GLY A 174 6.27 -14.78 0.53
CA GLY A 174 7.65 -14.69 1.00
C GLY A 174 8.59 -15.46 0.07
N LEU A 175 9.83 -14.96 -0.06
CA LEU A 175 10.92 -15.63 -0.76
C LEU A 175 11.37 -16.87 0.01
N LYS A 176 11.60 -17.97 -0.71
CA LYS A 176 12.19 -19.21 -0.21
C LYS A 176 13.61 -18.95 0.29
N ILE A 177 13.80 -19.04 1.61
CA ILE A 177 15.13 -19.04 2.21
C ILE A 177 15.67 -20.46 2.05
N GLU A 178 16.59 -20.66 1.11
CA GLU A 178 17.38 -21.88 1.07
C GLU A 178 18.45 -21.80 2.16
N HIS A 179 18.30 -22.59 3.21
CA HIS A 179 19.37 -22.83 4.16
C HIS A 179 20.37 -23.80 3.51
N THR A 180 21.59 -23.31 3.25
CA THR A 180 22.76 -24.18 3.13
C THR A 180 23.19 -24.57 4.55
N GLY A 181 22.86 -25.79 4.94
CA GLY A 181 23.27 -26.44 6.18
C GLY A 181 23.29 -27.94 5.97
#